data_AF-A0A504KRQ8-F1
#
_entry.id   AF-A0A504KRQ8-F1
#
_cell.length_a   1.000
_cell.length_b   1.000
_cell.length_c   1.000
_cell.angle_alpha   90.00
_cell.angle_beta   90.00
_cell.angle_gamma   90.00
#
_symmetry.space_group_name_H-M   'P 1'
#
loop_
_entity.id
_entity.type
_entity.pdbx_description
1 polymer ?
#
loop_
_entity_poly.entity_id
_entity_poly.type
_entity_poly.pdbx_seq_one_letter_code
_entity_poly.pdbx_strand_id
1 'polypeptide(L)' 'MASPVAREKSRRAAVKTALERHKVYVTAQRFSGGSYSARVLVDGEAYWVDEFRLSQLRQGLSPAELELTPAVDD' A
#
# COMPACT_ATOMS: atom_id res chain seq x y z
N MET A 1 -21.29 -26.30 -9.65
CA MET A 1 -20.01 -26.08 -10.37
C MET A 1 -20.04 -24.66 -10.94
N ALA A 2 -19.03 -23.82 -10.66
CA ALA A 2 -18.95 -22.50 -11.29
C ALA A 2 -18.64 -22.67 -12.78
N SER A 3 -19.44 -22.03 -13.64
CA SER A 3 -19.23 -22.07 -15.09
C SER A 3 -17.83 -21.55 -15.45
N PRO A 4 -17.18 -22.08 -16.51
CA PRO A 4 -15.85 -21.61 -16.94
C PRO A 4 -15.77 -20.08 -17.10
N VAL A 5 -16.85 -19.47 -17.59
CA VAL A 5 -16.99 -18.01 -17.76
C VAL A 5 -16.97 -17.25 -16.43
N ALA A 6 -17.60 -17.79 -15.37
CA ALA A 6 -17.58 -17.16 -14.05
C ALA A 6 -16.17 -17.18 -13.45
N ARG A 7 -15.45 -18.29 -13.63
CA ARG A 7 -14.06 -18.45 -13.16
C ARG A 7 -13.10 -17.48 -13.87
N GLU A 8 -13.27 -17.28 -15.17
CA GLU A 8 -12.48 -16.33 -15.96
C GLU A 8 -12.77 -14.87 -15.57
N LYS A 9 -14.04 -14.51 -15.37
CA LYS A 9 -14.43 -13.18 -14.86
C LYS A 9 -13.79 -12.88 -13.50
N SER A 10 -13.86 -13.81 -12.55
CA SER A 10 -13.22 -13.65 -11.23
C SER A 10 -11.70 -13.49 -11.35
N ARG A 11 -11.06 -14.23 -12.23
CA ARG A 11 -9.60 -14.12 -12.46
C ARG A 11 -9.23 -12.75 -13.03
N ARG A 12 -9.95 -12.26 -14.03
CA ARG A 12 -9.72 -10.93 -14.60
C ARG A 12 -9.94 -9.81 -13.60
N ALA A 13 -10.99 -9.90 -12.78
CA ALA A 13 -11.25 -8.93 -11.71
C ALA A 13 -10.08 -8.89 -10.71
N ALA A 14 -9.61 -10.06 -10.24
CA ALA A 14 -8.48 -10.13 -9.32
C ALA A 14 -7.18 -9.57 -9.92
N VAL A 15 -6.90 -9.86 -11.20
CA VAL A 15 -5.72 -9.32 -11.91
C VAL A 15 -5.82 -7.80 -12.05
N LYS A 16 -6.99 -7.30 -12.45
CA LYS A 16 -7.23 -5.85 -12.56
C LYS A 16 -6.99 -5.16 -11.20
N THR A 17 -7.60 -5.68 -10.14
CA THR A 17 -7.38 -5.16 -8.78
C THR A 17 -5.91 -5.22 -8.35
N ALA A 18 -5.17 -6.26 -8.73
CA ALA A 18 -3.74 -6.35 -8.40
C ALA A 18 -2.89 -5.34 -9.18
N LEU A 19 -3.24 -5.04 -10.44
CA LEU A 19 -2.55 -4.05 -11.26
C LEU A 19 -2.86 -2.61 -10.84
N GLU A 20 -4.08 -2.35 -10.35
CA GLU A 20 -4.51 -1.03 -9.88
C GLU A 20 -3.94 -0.65 -8.50
N ARG A 21 -3.36 -1.61 -7.75
CA ARG A 21 -2.75 -1.31 -6.45
C ARG A 21 -1.41 -0.59 -6.62
N HIS A 22 -1.30 0.55 -5.97
CA HIS A 22 -0.02 1.24 -5.78
C HIS A 22 0.98 0.30 -5.12
N LYS A 23 2.19 0.20 -5.68
CA LYS A 23 3.24 -0.65 -5.12
C LYS A 23 3.85 0.04 -3.91
N VAL A 24 3.69 -0.57 -2.74
CA VAL A 24 4.23 -0.05 -1.48
C VAL A 24 5.47 -0.83 -1.10
N TYR A 25 6.62 -0.16 -1.03
CA TYR A 25 7.88 -0.77 -0.61
C TYR A 25 8.32 -0.20 0.74
N VAL A 26 8.55 -1.06 1.74
CA VAL A 26 9.10 -0.63 3.02
C VAL A 26 10.62 -0.54 2.89
N THR A 27 11.18 0.65 3.11
CA THR A 27 12.62 0.94 2.98
C THR A 27 13.32 1.02 4.33
N ALA A 28 12.61 1.42 5.39
CA ALA A 28 13.13 1.42 6.76
C ALA A 28 12.00 1.18 7.75
N GLN A 29 12.35 0.67 8.94
CA GLN A 29 11.43 0.49 10.06
C GLN A 29 12.11 0.95 11.35
N ARG A 30 11.37 1.68 12.18
CA ARG A 30 11.84 2.20 13.46
C ARG A 30 10.83 1.88 14.55
N PHE A 31 11.33 1.30 15.63
CA PHE A 31 10.58 1.04 16.87
C PHE A 31 11.23 1.88 17.97
N SER A 32 10.47 2.80 18.57
CA SER A 32 10.97 3.68 19.62
C SER A 32 9.85 4.06 20.57
N GLY A 33 10.09 3.97 21.89
CA GLY A 33 9.13 4.44 22.90
C GLY A 33 7.75 3.77 22.86
N GLY A 34 7.66 2.53 22.37
CA GLY A 34 6.38 1.83 22.17
C GLY A 34 5.64 2.20 20.89
N SER A 35 6.23 3.03 20.02
CA SER A 35 5.66 3.42 18.74
C SER A 35 6.44 2.80 17.57
N TYR A 36 5.68 2.33 16.58
CA TYR A 36 6.20 1.86 15.30
C TYR A 36 6.06 2.95 14.23
N SER A 37 7.11 3.10 13.43
CA SER A 37 7.09 3.91 12.22
C SER A 37 7.84 3.19 11.11
N ALA A 38 7.33 3.30 9.89
CA ALA A 38 7.94 2.74 8.69
C ALA A 38 8.17 3.85 7.67
N ARG A 39 9.32 3.78 6.99
CA ARG A 39 9.56 4.54 5.78
C ARG A 39 9.10 3.70 4.59
N VAL A 40 8.17 4.24 3.81
CA VAL A 40 7.60 3.56 2.63
C VAL A 40 7.86 4.36 1.38
N LEU A 41 8.15 3.68 0.28
CA LEU A 41 8.23 4.26 -1.06
C LEU A 41 6.94 3.87 -1.81
N VAL A 42 6.21 4.88 -2.27
CA VAL A 42 4.98 4.74 -3.05
C VAL A 42 5.09 5.67 -4.26
N ASP A 43 4.94 5.12 -5.47
CA ASP A 43 5.03 5.87 -6.73
C ASP A 43 6.27 6.76 -6.90
N GLY A 44 7.39 6.40 -6.25
CA GLY A 44 8.66 7.13 -6.32
C GLY A 44 8.86 8.16 -5.21
N GLU A 45 7.88 8.37 -4.34
CA GLU A 45 7.97 9.27 -3.19
C GLU A 45 8.05 8.49 -1.88
N ALA A 46 8.88 8.99 -0.96
CA ALA A 46 9.06 8.40 0.35
C ALA A 46 8.12 9.03 1.38
N TYR A 47 7.60 8.23 2.30
CA TYR A 47 6.70 8.67 3.37
C TYR A 47 7.06 8.00 4.68
N TRP A 48 6.95 8.74 5.79
CA TRP A 48 6.97 8.15 7.13
C TRP A 48 5.54 7.90 7.60
N VAL A 49 5.23 6.65 7.94
CA VAL A 49 3.89 6.23 8.34
C VAL A 49 3.94 5.39 9.60
N ASP A 50 2.87 5.44 10.39
CA ASP A 50 2.62 4.51 11.49
C ASP A 50 2.07 3.16 10.96
N GLU A 51 1.84 2.21 11.88
CA GLU A 51 1.35 0.87 11.54
C GLU A 51 -0.04 0.90 10.89
N PHE A 52 -0.90 1.82 11.33
CA PHE A 52 -2.26 1.95 10.85
C PHE A 52 -2.28 2.43 9.40
N ARG A 53 -1.55 3.51 9.10
CA ARG A 53 -1.40 4.04 7.74
C ARG A 53 -0.67 3.08 6.81
N LEU A 54 0.34 2.35 7.29
CA LEU A 54 0.99 1.29 6.51
C LEU A 54 -0.02 0.21 6.09
N SER A 55 -0.93 -0.17 6.97
CA SER A 55 -1.98 -1.14 6.68
C SER A 55 -2.95 -0.63 5.63
N GLN A 56 -3.33 0.66 5.69
CA GLN A 56 -4.18 1.31 4.69
C GLN A 56 -3.53 1.36 3.31
N LEU A 57 -2.25 1.74 3.23
CA LEU A 57 -1.48 1.71 1.98
C LEU A 57 -1.45 0.30 1.36
N ARG A 58 -1.26 -0.74 2.19
CA ARG A 58 -1.30 -2.14 1.72
C ARG A 58 -2.67 -2.61 1.25
N GLN A 59 -3.75 -1.99 1.75
CA GLN A 59 -5.11 -2.23 1.30
C GLN A 59 -5.42 -1.53 -0.03
N GLY A 60 -4.54 -0.62 -0.47
CA GLY A 60 -4.62 0.05 -1.77
C GLY A 60 -5.02 1.52 -1.70
N LEU A 61 -5.15 2.12 -0.51
CA LEU A 61 -5.31 3.56 -0.40
C LEU A 61 -4.03 4.26 -0.87
N SER A 62 -4.20 5.34 -1.62
CA SER A 62 -3.09 6.18 -2.09
C SER A 62 -2.60 7.13 -0.98
N PRO A 63 -1.35 7.63 -1.07
CA PRO A 63 -0.85 8.62 -0.11
C PRO A 63 -1.71 9.89 -0.04
N ALA A 64 -2.30 10.32 -1.16
CA ALA A 64 -3.17 11.49 -1.24
C ALA A 64 -4.50 11.29 -0.49
N GLU A 65 -5.11 10.10 -0.59
CA GLU A 65 -6.33 9.76 0.18
C GLU A 65 -6.08 9.71 1.69
N LEU A 66 -4.85 9.44 2.09
CA LEU A 66 -4.41 9.40 3.48
C LEU A 66 -3.82 10.72 3.98
N GLU A 67 -3.85 11.77 3.14
CA GLU A 67 -3.29 13.09 3.42
C GLU A 67 -1.83 13.03 3.88
N LEU A 68 -1.07 12.06 3.34
CA LEU A 68 0.33 11.88 3.68
C LEU A 68 1.17 12.96 3.01
N THR A 69 2.09 13.53 3.78
CA THR A 69 3.11 14.44 3.27
C THR A 69 4.38 13.64 2.97
N PRO A 70 5.02 13.85 1.80
CA PRO A 70 6.30 13.22 1.50
C PRO A 70 7.33 13.50 2.60
N ALA A 71 8.08 12.47 2.97
CA ALA A 71 9.21 12.59 3.86
C ALA A 71 10.29 13.40 3.15
N VAL A 72 10.66 14.54 3.74
CA VAL A 72 11.91 15.22 3.39
C VAL A 72 13.07 14.35 3.86
N ASP A 73 13.96 14.03 2.94
CA ASP A 73 15.27 13.47 3.30
C ASP A 73 16.06 14.58 4.00
N ASP A 74 16.39 14.36 5.28
CA ASP A 74 17.38 15.15 6.04
C ASP A 74 18.79 14.68 5.68
#